data_AF-A0A395IYR4-F1
#
_entry.id   AF-A0A395IYR4-F1
#
_cell.length_a   1.000
_cell.length_b   1.000
_cell.length_c   1.000
_cell.angle_alpha   90.00
_cell.angle_beta   90.00
_cell.angle_gamma   90.00
#
_symmetry.space_group_name_H-M   'P 1'
#
loop_
_entity.id
_entity.type
_entity.pdbx_description
1 polymer ?
#
loop_
_entity_poly.entity_id
_entity_poly.type
_entity_poly.pdbx_seq_one_letter_code
_entity_poly.pdbx_strand_id
1 'polypeptide(L)'
;MVLAARGVLPAWRTAPTASVLRDAGLPSGSTALEHARIRFALRLRTLDAAHPLVRRLETPILPWQRATKLRCADTLIPYAPRPVLAQPHFSPGCRTDPTEGSTKEAAAEQFNTWWSQLSDNTITVFSDGSEQYKDGAKLVGYGYAIYRGQSLVRTGSGAINSISHVFDAEAIGALKGLQCALEILRPLDEHIWMCIDSTSVIWCMRANASNTSQWAFLECHALIDQFKVGIRWSPGHMGIEGNETADELADAGANEGRAWMTTVRQSPQSAE
;
A
#
# COMPACT_ATOMS: atom_id res chain seq x y z
N MET A 1 -28.73 2.17 -25.40
CA MET A 1 -27.38 2.79 -25.41
C MET A 1 -26.99 3.35 -26.77
N VAL A 2 -26.83 2.54 -27.83
CA VAL A 2 -26.32 3.03 -29.13
C VAL A 2 -27.19 4.11 -29.77
N LEU A 3 -28.53 3.99 -29.70
CA LEU A 3 -29.46 5.03 -30.19
C LEU A 3 -29.30 6.37 -29.46
N ALA A 4 -29.12 6.34 -28.13
CA ALA A 4 -28.87 7.53 -27.33
C ALA A 4 -27.49 8.13 -27.63
N ALA A 5 -26.45 7.29 -27.75
CA ALA A 5 -25.10 7.72 -28.11
C ALA A 5 -25.04 8.40 -29.49
N ARG A 6 -25.79 7.89 -30.48
CA ARG A 6 -25.93 8.54 -31.79
C ARG A 6 -26.60 9.90 -31.72
N GLY A 7 -27.59 10.06 -30.83
CA GLY A 7 -28.25 11.35 -30.61
C GLY A 7 -27.34 12.38 -29.93
N VAL A 8 -26.44 11.94 -29.05
CA VAL A 8 -25.49 12.81 -28.33
C VAL A 8 -24.27 13.20 -29.20
N LEU A 9 -23.80 12.30 -30.07
CA LEU A 9 -22.64 12.51 -30.95
C LEU A 9 -22.98 13.03 -32.37
N PRO A 10 -24.17 13.61 -32.56
CA PRO A 10 -24.87 13.70 -33.86
C PRO A 10 -24.40 12.70 -34.96
N ALA A 11 -24.34 11.41 -34.65
CA ALA A 11 -23.77 10.42 -35.56
C ALA A 11 -24.82 9.85 -36.54
N TRP A 12 -24.44 9.70 -37.82
CA TRP A 12 -25.30 9.11 -38.85
C TRP A 12 -25.78 7.70 -38.48
N ARG A 13 -26.97 7.32 -38.96
CA ARG A 13 -27.53 5.97 -38.75
C ARG A 13 -26.62 4.85 -39.27
N THR A 14 -25.84 5.15 -40.31
CA THR A 14 -24.86 4.25 -40.95
C THR A 14 -23.51 4.21 -40.25
N ALA A 15 -23.25 5.08 -39.27
CA ALA A 15 -21.98 5.09 -38.56
C ALA A 15 -21.75 3.76 -37.82
N PRO A 16 -20.55 3.14 -37.93
CA PRO A 16 -20.24 1.90 -37.24
C PRO A 16 -20.45 2.02 -35.73
N THR A 17 -21.15 1.05 -35.14
CA THR A 17 -21.48 1.05 -33.71
C THR A 17 -20.25 1.16 -32.82
N ALA A 18 -19.14 0.53 -33.20
CA ALA A 18 -17.88 0.57 -32.44
C ALA A 18 -17.32 2.00 -32.35
N SER A 19 -17.33 2.76 -33.44
CA SER A 19 -16.87 4.16 -33.46
C SER A 19 -17.77 5.05 -32.60
N VAL A 20 -19.09 4.90 -32.73
CA VAL A 20 -20.05 5.68 -31.92
C VAL A 20 -19.88 5.41 -30.43
N LEU A 21 -19.66 4.15 -30.02
CA LEU A 21 -19.43 3.83 -28.62
C LEU A 21 -18.09 4.38 -28.13
N ARG A 22 -17.02 4.24 -28.91
CA ARG A 22 -15.70 4.81 -28.59
C ARG A 22 -15.77 6.32 -28.39
N ASP A 23 -16.36 7.04 -29.34
CA ASP A 23 -16.43 8.50 -29.32
C ASP A 23 -17.36 9.00 -28.21
N ALA A 24 -18.32 8.18 -27.77
CA ALA A 24 -19.22 8.49 -26.65
C ALA A 24 -18.58 8.17 -25.28
N GLY A 25 -17.35 7.64 -25.26
CA GLY A 25 -16.71 7.14 -24.05
C GLY A 25 -17.42 5.92 -23.44
N LEU A 26 -18.23 5.20 -24.23
CA LEU A 26 -18.99 4.04 -23.77
C LEU A 26 -18.25 2.74 -24.11
N PRO A 27 -18.10 1.82 -23.13
CA PRO A 27 -17.54 0.51 -23.41
C PRO A 27 -18.48 -0.31 -24.30
N SER A 28 -17.90 -1.25 -25.05
CA SER A 28 -18.69 -2.27 -25.73
C SER A 28 -19.48 -3.14 -24.74
N GLY A 29 -20.53 -3.82 -25.20
CA GLY A 29 -21.32 -4.71 -24.34
C GLY A 29 -20.50 -5.85 -23.72
N SER A 30 -19.54 -6.41 -24.46
CA SER A 30 -18.63 -7.44 -23.95
C SER A 30 -17.67 -6.89 -22.89
N THR A 31 -17.09 -5.72 -23.12
CA THR A 31 -16.23 -5.03 -22.14
C THR A 31 -17.00 -4.71 -20.86
N ALA A 32 -18.23 -4.21 -20.98
CA ALA A 32 -19.09 -3.91 -19.83
C ALA A 32 -19.45 -5.18 -19.03
N LEU A 33 -19.72 -6.29 -19.74
CA LEU A 33 -19.98 -7.58 -19.11
C LEU A 33 -18.76 -8.12 -18.37
N GLU A 34 -17.58 -8.11 -18.99
CA GLU A 34 -16.34 -8.54 -18.33
C GLU A 34 -16.02 -7.67 -17.10
N HIS A 35 -16.19 -6.36 -17.21
CA HIS A 35 -16.02 -5.47 -16.08
C HIS A 35 -17.02 -5.78 -14.94
N ALA A 36 -18.27 -6.11 -15.27
CA ALA A 36 -19.24 -6.56 -14.26
C ALA A 36 -18.85 -7.89 -13.60
N ARG A 37 -18.34 -8.85 -14.39
CA ARG A 37 -17.85 -10.15 -13.89
C ARG A 37 -16.68 -9.98 -12.93
N ILE A 38 -15.68 -9.19 -13.30
CA ILE A 38 -14.49 -8.92 -12.46
C ILE A 38 -14.89 -8.18 -11.19
N ARG A 39 -15.73 -7.14 -11.27
CA ARG A 39 -16.21 -6.43 -10.06
C ARG A 39 -16.97 -7.34 -9.11
N PHE A 40 -17.79 -8.24 -9.64
CA PHE A 40 -18.50 -9.21 -8.81
C PHE A 40 -17.54 -10.19 -8.14
N ALA A 41 -16.56 -10.72 -8.88
CA ALA A 41 -15.50 -11.57 -8.33
C ALA A 41 -14.69 -10.85 -7.22
N LEU A 42 -14.31 -9.59 -7.46
CA LEU A 42 -13.58 -8.78 -6.48
C LEU A 42 -14.41 -8.59 -5.21
N ARG A 43 -15.70 -8.29 -5.36
CA ARG A 43 -16.62 -8.22 -4.23
C ARG A 43 -16.65 -9.54 -3.46
N LEU A 44 -16.74 -10.69 -4.12
CA LEU A 44 -16.71 -11.99 -3.44
C LEU A 44 -15.42 -12.20 -2.64
N ARG A 45 -14.28 -11.70 -3.13
CA ARG A 45 -12.98 -11.75 -2.44
C ARG A 45 -12.91 -10.81 -1.23
N THR A 46 -13.53 -9.63 -1.31
CA THR A 46 -13.46 -8.62 -0.23
C THR A 46 -14.61 -8.67 0.76
N LEU A 47 -15.60 -9.56 0.56
CA LEU A 47 -16.64 -9.81 1.54
C LEU A 47 -16.06 -10.28 2.87
N ASP A 48 -16.67 -9.81 3.95
CA ASP A 48 -16.42 -10.24 5.32
C ASP A 48 -16.52 -11.77 5.46
N ALA A 49 -15.67 -12.35 6.30
CA ALA A 49 -15.60 -13.79 6.52
C ALA A 49 -16.94 -14.37 7.03
N ALA A 50 -17.72 -13.62 7.79
CA ALA A 50 -19.03 -14.06 8.28
C ALA A 50 -20.14 -13.98 7.22
N HIS A 51 -19.88 -13.39 6.04
CA HIS A 51 -20.91 -13.19 5.02
C HIS A 51 -21.44 -14.53 4.47
N PRO A 52 -22.78 -14.70 4.27
CA PRO A 52 -23.36 -15.98 3.84
C PRO A 52 -22.81 -16.53 2.51
N LEU A 53 -22.40 -15.66 1.59
CA LEU A 53 -21.77 -16.07 0.33
C LEU A 53 -20.38 -16.68 0.53
N VAL A 54 -19.62 -16.22 1.54
CA VAL A 54 -18.29 -16.76 1.85
C VAL A 54 -18.42 -18.20 2.34
N ARG A 55 -19.36 -18.46 3.26
CA ARG A 55 -19.68 -19.83 3.72
C ARG A 55 -20.00 -20.78 2.56
N ARG A 56 -20.76 -20.30 1.56
CA ARG A 56 -21.11 -21.10 0.36
C ARG A 56 -19.91 -21.36 -0.56
N LEU A 57 -18.95 -20.45 -0.60
CA LEU A 57 -17.71 -20.61 -1.37
C LEU A 57 -16.79 -21.65 -0.70
N GLU A 58 -16.67 -21.59 0.62
CA GLU A 58 -15.76 -22.44 1.43
C GLU A 58 -16.30 -23.86 1.68
N THR A 59 -17.60 -24.09 1.50
CA THR A 59 -18.19 -25.43 1.66
C THR A 59 -17.50 -26.43 0.72
N PRO A 60 -17.10 -27.64 1.15
CA PRO A 60 -16.50 -28.64 0.25
C PRO A 60 -17.47 -29.04 -0.88
N ILE A 61 -16.95 -29.26 -2.09
CA ILE A 61 -17.74 -29.83 -3.20
C ILE A 61 -17.64 -31.35 -3.12
N LEU A 62 -18.79 -32.04 -3.18
CA LEU A 62 -18.79 -33.49 -3.30
C LEU A 62 -18.33 -33.89 -4.72
N PRO A 63 -17.64 -35.02 -4.91
CA PRO A 63 -17.01 -35.39 -6.19
C PRO A 63 -17.94 -35.35 -7.42
N TRP A 64 -19.25 -35.53 -7.23
CA TRP A 64 -20.25 -35.55 -8.30
C TRP A 64 -20.91 -34.18 -8.57
N GLN A 65 -20.60 -33.15 -7.80
CA GLN A 65 -21.23 -31.83 -7.93
C GLN A 65 -20.41 -30.92 -8.86
N ARG A 66 -21.11 -30.21 -9.76
CA ARG A 66 -20.49 -29.19 -10.62
C ARG A 66 -20.25 -27.90 -9.84
N ALA A 67 -19.19 -27.17 -10.21
CA ALA A 67 -18.94 -25.84 -9.67
C ALA A 67 -20.14 -24.91 -9.95
N THR A 68 -20.59 -24.19 -8.92
CA THR A 68 -21.68 -23.22 -9.07
C THR A 68 -21.18 -21.97 -9.79
N LYS A 69 -22.10 -21.19 -10.41
CA LYS A 69 -21.74 -19.89 -11.02
C LYS A 69 -21.03 -18.95 -10.05
N LEU A 70 -21.37 -19.04 -8.75
CA LEU A 70 -20.71 -18.28 -7.68
C LEU A 70 -19.23 -18.64 -7.55
N ARG A 71 -18.89 -19.93 -7.58
CA ARG A 71 -17.50 -20.40 -7.50
C ARG A 71 -16.72 -20.10 -8.77
N CYS A 72 -17.33 -20.26 -9.94
CA CYS A 72 -16.70 -19.87 -11.19
C CYS A 72 -16.39 -18.36 -11.23
N ALA A 73 -17.20 -17.53 -10.58
CA ALA A 73 -16.92 -16.11 -10.44
C ALA A 73 -15.79 -15.85 -9.44
N ASP A 74 -15.76 -16.54 -8.30
CA ASP A 74 -14.67 -16.42 -7.30
C ASP A 74 -13.30 -16.75 -7.89
N THR A 75 -13.22 -17.74 -8.79
CA THR A 75 -11.97 -18.13 -9.47
C THR A 75 -11.47 -17.12 -10.51
N LEU A 76 -12.23 -16.07 -10.84
CA LEU A 76 -11.80 -15.07 -11.83
C LEU A 76 -10.68 -14.16 -11.32
N ILE A 77 -10.49 -14.08 -10.00
CA ILE A 77 -9.46 -13.27 -9.37
C ILE A 77 -8.63 -14.17 -8.45
N PRO A 78 -7.29 -13.97 -8.41
CA PRO A 78 -6.42 -14.67 -7.48
C PRO A 78 -6.93 -14.60 -6.04
N TYR A 79 -6.53 -15.57 -5.24
CA TYR A 79 -6.77 -15.51 -3.80
C TYR A 79 -6.03 -14.30 -3.21
N ALA A 80 -6.73 -13.55 -2.37
CA ALA A 80 -6.17 -12.50 -1.54
C ALA A 80 -6.75 -12.65 -0.14
N PRO A 81 -5.99 -12.32 0.92
CA PRO A 81 -6.54 -12.22 2.27
C PRO A 81 -7.77 -11.30 2.28
N ARG A 82 -8.84 -11.75 2.94
CA ARG A 82 -10.06 -10.94 3.07
C ARG A 82 -9.76 -9.74 3.97
N PRO A 83 -10.18 -8.52 3.60
CA PRO A 83 -10.10 -7.38 4.49
C PRO A 83 -10.88 -7.66 5.78
N VAL A 84 -10.28 -7.34 6.91
CA VAL A 84 -10.92 -7.38 8.22
C VAL A 84 -11.80 -6.14 8.34
N LEU A 85 -13.06 -6.33 8.71
CA LEU A 85 -13.94 -5.23 9.11
C LEU A 85 -13.57 -4.78 10.52
N ALA A 86 -12.50 -4.00 10.63
CA ALA A 86 -12.09 -3.36 11.87
C ALA A 86 -12.92 -2.08 12.10
N GLN A 87 -13.12 -1.72 13.37
CA GLN A 87 -13.64 -0.39 13.68
C GLN A 87 -12.61 0.66 13.26
N PRO A 88 -13.06 1.85 12.80
CA PRO A 88 -12.17 2.98 12.57
C PRO A 88 -11.28 3.24 13.79
N HIS A 89 -9.97 3.29 13.57
CA HIS A 89 -9.04 3.79 14.57
C HIS A 89 -9.15 5.32 14.60
N PHE A 90 -8.99 5.94 15.77
CA PHE A 90 -9.06 7.39 15.90
C PHE A 90 -7.94 7.89 16.80
N SER A 91 -6.76 8.06 16.22
CA SER A 91 -5.62 8.63 16.94
C SER A 91 -5.80 10.15 17.14
N PRO A 92 -5.09 10.77 18.08
CA PRO A 92 -4.92 12.22 18.10
C PRO A 92 -4.48 12.73 16.72
N GLY A 93 -5.10 13.82 16.25
CA GLY A 93 -4.80 14.39 14.93
C GLY A 93 -5.41 13.66 13.73
N CYS A 94 -6.28 12.65 13.93
CA CYS A 94 -6.93 11.90 12.84
C CYS A 94 -7.88 12.71 11.94
N ARG A 95 -8.16 13.97 12.27
CA ARG A 95 -8.95 14.91 11.46
C ARG A 95 -8.15 16.13 11.02
N THR A 96 -6.87 16.16 11.35
CA THR A 96 -5.97 17.28 11.04
C THR A 96 -5.16 16.91 9.81
N ASP A 97 -5.11 17.83 8.85
CA ASP A 97 -4.23 17.71 7.69
C ASP A 97 -2.78 17.50 8.15
N PRO A 98 -2.11 16.39 7.78
CA PRO A 98 -0.72 16.13 8.14
C PRO A 98 0.24 17.25 7.70
N THR A 99 -0.10 18.01 6.66
CA THR A 99 0.72 19.10 6.12
C THR A 99 0.44 20.45 6.77
N GLU A 100 -0.69 20.57 7.48
CA GLU A 100 -1.22 21.82 8.05
C GLU A 100 -1.32 22.97 7.02
N GLY A 101 -1.39 22.65 5.72
CA GLY A 101 -1.41 23.63 4.63
C GLY A 101 -0.07 24.32 4.35
N SER A 102 1.03 23.84 4.94
CA SER A 102 2.38 24.40 4.71
C SER A 102 2.95 23.97 3.36
N THR A 103 3.82 24.80 2.78
CA THR A 103 4.63 24.37 1.63
C THR A 103 5.68 23.35 2.08
N LYS A 104 6.16 22.51 1.14
CA LYS A 104 7.17 21.49 1.46
C LYS A 104 8.45 22.10 2.03
N GLU A 105 8.88 23.24 1.52
CA GLU A 105 10.08 23.98 1.94
C GLU A 105 9.95 24.46 3.38
N ALA A 106 8.87 25.17 3.69
CA ALA A 106 8.62 25.68 5.04
C ALA A 106 8.44 24.52 6.04
N ALA A 107 7.75 23.45 5.64
CA ALA A 107 7.58 22.28 6.46
C ALA A 107 8.90 21.55 6.71
N ALA A 108 9.82 21.51 5.74
CA ALA A 108 11.13 20.89 5.90
C ALA A 108 12.03 21.68 6.86
N GLU A 109 12.04 23.01 6.77
CA GLU A 109 12.75 23.87 7.73
C GLU A 109 12.23 23.67 9.17
N GLN A 110 10.91 23.67 9.34
CA GLN A 110 10.27 23.41 10.63
C GLN A 110 10.56 21.99 11.15
N PHE A 111 10.57 21.00 10.25
CA PHE A 111 10.90 19.62 10.60
C PHE A 111 12.34 19.51 11.07
N ASN A 112 13.31 20.06 10.34
CA ASN A 112 14.72 20.03 10.73
C ASN A 112 14.96 20.77 12.05
N THR A 113 14.28 21.90 12.26
CA THR A 113 14.32 22.63 13.54
C THR A 113 13.81 21.75 14.69
N TRP A 114 12.64 21.13 14.51
CA TRP A 114 12.07 20.20 15.49
C TRP A 114 12.99 18.99 15.75
N TRP A 115 13.51 18.36 14.69
CA TRP A 115 14.34 17.16 14.77
C TRP A 115 15.68 17.45 15.48
N SER A 116 16.25 18.65 15.25
CA SER A 116 17.47 19.10 15.93
C SER A 116 17.31 19.33 17.43
N GLN A 117 16.07 19.53 17.91
CA GLN A 117 15.76 19.82 19.32
C GLN A 117 15.35 18.58 20.11
N LEU A 118 15.25 17.41 19.47
CA LEU A 118 14.90 16.17 20.16
C LEU A 118 15.99 15.72 21.12
N SER A 119 15.59 15.07 22.22
CA SER A 119 16.52 14.49 23.17
C SER A 119 17.25 13.29 22.58
N ASP A 120 18.45 12.99 23.11
CA ASP A 120 19.22 11.79 22.77
C ASP A 120 18.51 10.48 23.16
N ASN A 121 17.37 10.57 23.84
CA ASN A 121 16.53 9.45 24.25
C ASN A 121 15.25 9.36 23.39
N THR A 122 15.11 10.19 22.37
CA THR A 122 13.99 10.13 21.41
C THR A 122 14.39 9.30 20.20
N ILE A 123 13.53 8.34 19.84
CA ILE A 123 13.65 7.54 18.62
C ILE A 123 12.83 8.17 17.51
N THR A 124 13.44 8.35 16.34
CA THR A 124 12.71 8.69 15.10
C THR A 124 12.88 7.57 14.07
N VAL A 125 11.76 7.15 13.48
CA VAL A 125 11.69 6.11 12.46
C VAL A 125 11.25 6.78 11.17
N PHE A 126 12.19 6.93 10.24
CA PHE A 126 11.89 7.35 8.88
C PHE A 126 11.61 6.12 8.03
N SER A 127 10.62 6.21 7.15
CA SER A 127 10.27 5.14 6.23
C SER A 127 9.83 5.70 4.89
N ASP A 128 10.16 4.99 3.82
CA ASP A 128 9.78 5.34 2.47
C ASP A 128 9.47 4.08 1.64
N GLY A 129 8.80 4.27 0.50
CA GLY A 129 8.50 3.25 -0.48
C GLY A 129 8.91 3.68 -1.89
N SER A 130 9.43 2.74 -2.67
CA SER A 130 9.86 2.98 -4.04
C SER A 130 9.13 2.05 -5.01
N GLU A 131 8.67 2.61 -6.13
CA GLU A 131 8.14 1.87 -7.29
C GLU A 131 8.97 2.25 -8.54
N GLN A 132 9.68 1.27 -9.09
CA GLN A 132 10.57 1.45 -10.24
C GLN A 132 10.17 0.54 -11.40
N TYR A 133 10.44 0.99 -12.63
CA TYR A 133 10.26 0.18 -13.84
C TYR A 133 11.62 0.00 -14.52
N LYS A 134 12.15 -1.24 -14.50
CA LYS A 134 13.45 -1.58 -15.09
C LYS A 134 13.34 -2.83 -15.96
N ASP A 135 13.81 -2.74 -17.21
CA ASP A 135 13.76 -3.80 -18.22
C ASP A 135 12.36 -4.45 -18.37
N GLY A 136 11.31 -3.63 -18.32
CA GLY A 136 9.91 -4.07 -18.45
C GLY A 136 9.33 -4.76 -17.21
N ALA A 137 10.07 -4.83 -16.10
CA ALA A 137 9.59 -5.33 -14.82
C ALA A 137 9.29 -4.19 -13.84
N LYS A 138 8.15 -4.28 -13.14
CA LYS A 138 7.84 -3.42 -11.99
C LYS A 138 8.55 -3.98 -10.75
N LEU A 139 9.34 -3.13 -10.11
CA LEU A 139 10.06 -3.43 -8.89
C LEU A 139 9.51 -2.51 -7.81
N VAL A 140 9.19 -3.08 -6.65
CA VAL A 140 8.60 -2.33 -5.55
C VAL A 140 9.32 -2.73 -4.28
N GLY A 141 9.71 -1.77 -3.47
CA GLY A 141 10.45 -2.01 -2.23
C GLY A 141 10.26 -0.91 -1.21
N TYR A 142 10.55 -1.22 0.03
CA TYR A 142 10.48 -0.29 1.15
C TYR A 142 11.86 -0.09 1.78
N GLY A 143 12.02 1.03 2.45
CA GLY A 143 13.21 1.38 3.22
C GLY A 143 12.82 2.03 4.54
N TYR A 144 13.64 1.85 5.56
CA TYR A 144 13.51 2.58 6.82
C TYR A 144 14.86 2.86 7.46
N ALA A 145 14.95 4.00 8.13
CA ALA A 145 16.11 4.45 8.88
C ALA A 145 15.67 4.87 10.30
N ILE A 146 16.37 4.37 11.30
CA ILE A 146 16.05 4.57 12.72
C ILE A 146 17.17 5.37 13.37
N TYR A 147 16.81 6.52 13.89
CA TYR A 147 17.70 7.43 14.59
C TYR A 147 17.34 7.47 16.08
N ARG A 148 18.36 7.71 16.89
CA ARG A 148 18.23 8.07 18.31
C ARG A 148 18.90 9.43 18.49
N GLY A 149 18.13 10.46 18.85
CA GLY A 149 18.53 11.85 18.62
C GLY A 149 18.80 12.07 17.12
N GLN A 150 19.98 12.57 16.77
CA GLN A 150 20.45 12.68 15.37
C GLN A 150 21.41 11.55 14.95
N SER A 151 21.63 10.54 15.79
CA SER A 151 22.54 9.42 15.46
C SER A 151 21.78 8.28 14.79
N LEU A 152 22.19 7.88 13.59
CA LEU A 152 21.67 6.69 12.92
C LEU A 152 22.04 5.43 13.71
N VAL A 153 21.04 4.62 14.09
CA VAL A 153 21.24 3.42 14.92
C VAL A 153 21.01 2.14 14.14
N ARG A 154 20.03 2.14 13.23
CA ARG A 154 19.68 0.95 12.44
C ARG A 154 18.98 1.34 11.16
N THR A 155 19.18 0.54 10.13
CA THR A 155 18.49 0.66 8.83
C THR A 155 17.92 -0.69 8.43
N GLY A 156 17.04 -0.67 7.44
CA GLY A 156 16.61 -1.87 6.74
C GLY A 156 15.85 -1.54 5.48
N SER A 157 15.79 -2.51 4.58
CA SER A 157 15.14 -2.41 3.29
C SER A 157 14.60 -3.77 2.89
N GLY A 158 13.73 -3.81 1.89
CA GLY A 158 13.30 -5.07 1.30
C GLY A 158 12.43 -4.89 0.06
N ALA A 159 12.45 -5.89 -0.81
CA ALA A 159 11.55 -5.97 -1.95
C ALA A 159 10.18 -6.52 -1.53
N ILE A 160 9.13 -6.01 -2.16
CA ILE A 160 7.78 -6.55 -2.07
C ILE A 160 7.31 -7.06 -3.43
N ASN A 161 6.12 -7.65 -3.47
CA ASN A 161 5.59 -8.26 -4.69
C ASN A 161 5.47 -7.21 -5.81
N SER A 162 5.86 -7.57 -7.03
CA SER A 162 5.76 -6.70 -8.21
C SER A 162 4.33 -6.37 -8.63
N ILE A 163 3.30 -6.92 -8.00
CA ILE A 163 1.90 -6.47 -8.18
C ILE A 163 1.52 -5.32 -7.23
N SER A 164 2.25 -5.12 -6.14
CA SER A 164 2.03 -4.05 -5.15
C SER A 164 2.35 -2.67 -5.72
N HIS A 165 1.99 -1.62 -5.00
CA HIS A 165 2.26 -0.24 -5.37
C HIS A 165 3.10 0.48 -4.31
N VAL A 166 3.62 1.66 -4.65
CA VAL A 166 4.39 2.51 -3.72
C VAL A 166 3.69 2.70 -2.36
N PHE A 167 2.37 2.90 -2.36
CA PHE A 167 1.56 2.99 -1.13
C PHE A 167 1.66 1.77 -0.22
N ASP A 168 1.73 0.56 -0.81
CA ASP A 168 1.91 -0.68 -0.04
C ASP A 168 3.31 -0.74 0.57
N ALA A 169 4.33 -0.31 -0.20
CA ALA A 169 5.70 -0.26 0.28
C ALA A 169 5.87 0.74 1.42
N GLU A 170 5.33 1.94 1.30
CA GLU A 170 5.34 2.95 2.37
C GLU A 170 4.69 2.41 3.65
N ALA A 171 3.51 1.78 3.55
CA ALA A 171 2.82 1.20 4.69
C ALA A 171 3.62 0.07 5.36
N ILE A 172 4.22 -0.81 4.56
CA ILE A 172 5.05 -1.92 5.05
C ILE A 172 6.36 -1.40 5.64
N GLY A 173 7.01 -0.43 5.01
CA GLY A 173 8.23 0.21 5.49
C GLY A 173 8.02 0.88 6.84
N ALA A 174 6.91 1.61 6.99
CA ALA A 174 6.51 2.22 8.26
C ALA A 174 6.33 1.18 9.37
N LEU A 175 5.63 0.07 9.09
CA LEU A 175 5.49 -1.03 10.07
C LEU A 175 6.83 -1.67 10.40
N LYS A 176 7.64 -2.01 9.39
CA LYS A 176 8.92 -2.69 9.57
C LYS A 176 9.91 -1.83 10.35
N GLY A 177 9.95 -0.54 10.05
CA GLY A 177 10.73 0.44 10.80
C GLY A 177 10.27 0.52 12.26
N LEU A 178 8.96 0.57 12.51
CA LEU A 178 8.42 0.60 13.87
C LEU A 178 8.75 -0.68 14.65
N GLN A 179 8.49 -1.87 14.08
CA GLN A 179 8.83 -3.15 14.70
C GLN A 179 10.31 -3.20 15.08
N CYS A 180 11.18 -2.80 14.15
CA CYS A 180 12.62 -2.78 14.34
C CYS A 180 13.07 -1.76 15.41
N ALA A 181 12.39 -0.61 15.50
CA ALA A 181 12.63 0.39 16.55
C ALA A 181 12.28 -0.17 17.94
N LEU A 182 11.17 -0.91 18.04
CA LEU A 182 10.74 -1.54 19.29
C LEU A 182 11.74 -2.59 19.80
N GLU A 183 12.41 -3.31 18.90
CA GLU A 183 13.44 -4.29 19.26
C GLU A 183 14.71 -3.66 19.87
N ILE A 184 14.99 -2.39 19.57
CA ILE A 184 16.20 -1.69 20.02
C ILE A 184 15.94 -0.67 21.13
N LEU A 185 14.73 -0.69 21.69
CA LEU A 185 14.36 0.19 22.79
C LEU A 185 15.24 -0.06 24.01
N ARG A 186 15.61 1.04 24.66
CA ARG A 186 16.32 1.07 25.94
C ARG A 186 15.37 1.57 27.02
N PRO A 187 15.62 1.24 28.30
CA PRO A 187 14.84 1.76 29.42
C PRO A 187 14.82 3.30 29.54
N LEU A 188 15.81 3.97 28.95
CA LEU A 188 15.93 5.43 28.94
C LEU A 188 15.19 6.09 27.78
N ASP A 189 14.76 5.33 26.76
CA ASP A 189 14.08 5.92 25.60
C ASP A 189 12.69 6.44 26.02
N GLU A 190 12.40 7.71 25.71
CA GLU A 190 11.22 8.42 26.22
C GLU A 190 10.06 8.43 25.22
N HIS A 191 10.38 8.62 23.94
CA HIS A 191 9.41 8.85 22.88
C HIS A 191 9.84 8.19 21.57
N ILE A 192 8.85 7.71 20.81
CA ILE A 192 9.03 7.17 19.46
C ILE A 192 8.18 8.00 18.51
N TRP A 193 8.80 8.47 17.43
CA TRP A 193 8.13 9.17 16.34
C TRP A 193 8.29 8.40 15.04
N MET A 194 7.18 8.18 14.33
CA MET A 194 7.19 7.77 12.94
C MET A 194 7.16 9.03 12.06
N CYS A 195 8.14 9.13 11.18
CA CYS A 195 8.34 10.22 10.24
C CYS A 195 8.04 9.68 8.83
N ILE A 196 6.88 10.05 8.30
CA ILE A 196 6.33 9.51 7.04
C ILE A 196 6.10 10.68 6.09
N ASP A 197 6.43 10.52 4.82
CA ASP A 197 6.28 11.57 3.80
C ASP A 197 4.96 11.49 3.00
N SER A 198 4.34 10.31 3.00
CA SER A 198 3.04 10.07 2.40
C SER A 198 1.89 10.43 3.32
N THR A 199 1.20 11.52 2.97
CA THR A 199 -0.01 11.96 3.69
C THR A 199 -1.11 10.90 3.65
N SER A 200 -1.21 10.14 2.56
CA SER A 200 -2.20 9.08 2.40
C SER A 200 -1.99 7.92 3.39
N VAL A 201 -0.73 7.54 3.63
CA VAL A 201 -0.36 6.54 4.65
C VAL A 201 -0.62 7.09 6.04
N ILE A 202 -0.27 8.36 6.32
CA ILE A 202 -0.57 9.00 7.60
C ILE A 202 -2.08 8.98 7.90
N TRP A 203 -2.92 9.30 6.92
CA TRP A 203 -4.38 9.22 7.08
C TRP A 203 -4.83 7.81 7.45
N CYS A 204 -4.27 6.78 6.83
CA CYS A 204 -4.60 5.39 7.16
C CYS A 204 -4.08 4.96 8.54
N MET A 205 -2.90 5.42 8.95
CA MET A 205 -2.32 5.16 10.28
C MET A 205 -3.11 5.87 11.40
N ARG A 206 -3.62 7.08 11.13
CA ARG A 206 -4.41 7.84 12.12
C ARG A 206 -5.89 7.44 12.18
N ALA A 207 -6.42 6.92 11.08
CA ALA A 207 -7.86 6.67 10.90
C ALA A 207 -8.18 5.27 10.32
N ASN A 208 -8.81 5.22 9.16
CA ASN A 208 -9.24 3.97 8.54
C ASN A 208 -8.09 3.29 7.80
N ALA A 209 -7.75 2.08 8.23
CA ALA A 209 -6.85 1.22 7.49
C ALA A 209 -7.37 0.99 6.05
N SER A 210 -6.49 1.13 5.06
CA SER A 210 -6.81 0.79 3.67
C SER A 210 -7.10 -0.71 3.52
N ASN A 211 -7.91 -1.09 2.53
CA ASN A 211 -8.12 -2.51 2.21
C ASN A 211 -6.85 -3.17 1.66
N THR A 212 -5.96 -2.40 1.01
CA THR A 212 -4.64 -2.88 0.61
C THR A 212 -3.65 -2.70 1.75
N SER A 213 -2.75 -3.67 1.92
CA SER A 213 -1.79 -3.69 3.04
C SER A 213 -2.44 -3.50 4.42
N GLN A 214 -3.71 -3.88 4.56
CA GLN A 214 -4.51 -3.62 5.77
C GLN A 214 -3.88 -4.20 7.03
N TRP A 215 -3.29 -5.38 6.92
CA TRP A 215 -2.58 -6.04 8.01
C TRP A 215 -1.48 -5.14 8.59
N ALA A 216 -0.78 -4.38 7.74
CA ALA A 216 0.29 -3.49 8.17
C ALA A 216 -0.27 -2.31 8.98
N PHE A 217 -1.36 -1.70 8.50
CA PHE A 217 -2.04 -0.62 9.20
C PHE A 217 -2.62 -1.06 10.54
N LEU A 218 -3.30 -2.21 10.59
CA LEU A 218 -3.90 -2.73 11.82
C LEU A 218 -2.85 -3.07 12.88
N GLU A 219 -1.72 -3.62 12.46
CA GLU A 219 -0.60 -3.88 13.36
C GLU A 219 0.03 -2.57 13.84
N CYS A 220 0.25 -1.61 12.94
CA CYS A 220 0.68 -0.26 13.33
C CYS A 220 -0.28 0.38 14.33
N HIS A 221 -1.59 0.31 14.14
CA HIS A 221 -2.58 0.85 15.10
C HIS A 221 -2.37 0.26 16.50
N ALA A 222 -2.23 -1.06 16.59
CA ALA A 222 -1.98 -1.73 17.87
C ALA A 222 -0.68 -1.27 18.53
N LEU A 223 0.41 -1.17 17.76
CA LEU A 223 1.72 -0.73 18.26
C LEU A 223 1.73 0.76 18.64
N ILE A 224 1.08 1.61 17.86
CA ILE A 224 0.92 3.04 18.14
C ILE A 224 0.21 3.24 19.48
N ASP A 225 -0.89 2.52 19.70
CA ASP A 225 -1.66 2.62 20.94
C ASP A 225 -0.91 2.08 22.16
N GLN A 226 -0.19 0.97 21.98
CA GLN A 226 0.57 0.31 23.04
C GLN A 226 1.77 1.15 23.49
N PHE A 227 2.54 1.69 22.54
CA PHE A 227 3.80 2.39 22.81
C PHE A 227 3.69 3.92 22.75
N LYS A 228 2.48 4.45 22.55
CA LYS A 228 2.20 5.90 22.44
C LYS A 228 3.07 6.58 21.38
N VAL A 229 3.17 5.94 20.22
CA VAL A 229 3.99 6.40 19.10
C VAL A 229 3.37 7.63 18.47
N GLY A 230 4.16 8.69 18.30
CA GLY A 230 3.76 9.89 17.58
C GLY A 230 3.93 9.71 16.07
N ILE A 231 3.07 10.33 15.27
CA ILE A 231 3.20 10.35 13.80
C ILE A 231 3.37 11.78 13.32
N ARG A 232 4.49 12.05 12.65
CA ARG A 232 4.82 13.35 12.07
C ARG A 232 5.03 13.22 10.56
N TRP A 233 4.49 14.18 9.81
CA TRP A 233 4.78 14.28 8.39
C TRP A 233 6.20 14.80 8.16
N SER A 234 6.96 14.12 7.31
CA SER A 234 8.32 14.46 6.88
C SER A 234 8.30 14.77 5.39
N PRO A 235 8.41 16.03 4.94
CA PRO A 235 8.32 16.34 3.51
C PRO A 235 9.38 15.60 2.67
N GLY A 236 8.93 14.74 1.75
CA GLY A 236 9.82 14.00 0.84
C GLY A 236 10.49 14.88 -0.22
N HIS A 237 11.73 14.52 -0.56
CA HIS A 237 12.66 15.18 -1.48
C HIS A 237 13.03 16.62 -1.11
N MET A 238 13.19 16.88 0.19
CA MET A 238 13.53 18.21 0.73
C MET A 238 14.86 18.24 1.47
N GLY A 239 15.70 17.21 1.32
CA GLY A 239 17.02 17.15 1.96
C GLY A 239 16.97 16.89 3.46
N ILE A 240 15.87 16.33 3.97
CA ILE A 240 15.78 15.86 5.36
C ILE A 240 16.55 14.55 5.45
N GLU A 241 17.70 14.55 6.12
CA GLU A 241 18.65 13.42 6.13
C GLU A 241 17.98 12.05 6.37
N GLY A 242 17.13 11.95 7.39
CA GLY A 242 16.44 10.70 7.69
C GLY A 242 15.48 10.24 6.60
N ASN A 243 14.81 11.17 5.91
CA ASN A 243 13.92 10.86 4.79
C ASN A 243 14.71 10.43 3.56
N GLU A 244 15.75 11.18 3.19
CA GLU A 244 16.60 10.84 2.04
C GLU A 244 17.27 9.47 2.25
N THR A 245 17.70 9.16 3.48
CA THR A 245 18.23 7.84 3.81
C THR A 245 17.18 6.73 3.62
N ALA A 246 15.93 6.98 4.02
CA ALA A 246 14.85 6.01 3.85
C ALA A 246 14.48 5.81 2.36
N ASP A 247 14.48 6.87 1.56
CA ASP A 247 14.27 6.85 0.09
C ASP A 247 15.36 6.03 -0.61
N GLU A 248 16.64 6.30 -0.29
CA GLU A 248 17.78 5.54 -0.82
C GLU A 248 17.68 4.04 -0.47
N LEU A 249 17.25 3.72 0.75
CA LEU A 249 17.03 2.33 1.19
C LEU A 249 15.83 1.69 0.50
N ALA A 250 14.76 2.43 0.23
CA ALA A 250 13.59 1.93 -0.49
C ALA A 250 13.95 1.61 -1.94
N ASP A 251 14.73 2.48 -2.57
CA ASP A 251 15.32 2.28 -3.90
C ASP A 251 16.23 1.05 -3.94
N ALA A 252 17.10 0.89 -2.94
CA ALA A 252 17.94 -0.30 -2.82
C ALA A 252 17.07 -1.57 -2.66
N GLY A 253 16.09 -1.54 -1.76
CA GLY A 253 15.16 -2.65 -1.51
C GLY A 253 14.37 -3.07 -2.76
N ALA A 254 13.88 -2.11 -3.54
CA ALA A 254 13.21 -2.40 -4.81
C ALA A 254 14.14 -3.16 -5.79
N ASN A 255 15.43 -2.78 -5.81
CA ASN A 255 16.43 -3.39 -6.68
C ASN A 255 16.96 -4.75 -6.19
N GLU A 256 16.96 -5.02 -4.88
CA GLU A 256 17.28 -6.35 -4.34
C GLU A 256 16.32 -7.43 -4.84
N GLY A 257 15.06 -7.07 -5.09
CA GLY A 257 14.05 -7.95 -5.69
C GLY A 257 14.46 -8.54 -7.03
N ARG A 258 15.34 -7.86 -7.78
CA ARG A 258 15.91 -8.39 -9.03
C ARG A 258 17.00 -9.42 -8.77
N ALA A 259 17.85 -9.22 -7.76
CA ALA A 259 18.97 -10.13 -7.48
C ALA A 259 18.45 -11.54 -7.16
N TRP A 260 17.42 -11.65 -6.31
CA TRP A 260 16.82 -12.95 -5.98
C TRP A 260 16.19 -13.64 -7.21
N MET A 261 15.47 -12.90 -8.06
CA MET A 261 14.85 -13.47 -9.26
C MET A 261 15.89 -13.91 -10.31
N THR A 262 17.04 -13.22 -10.37
CA THR A 262 18.13 -13.55 -11.29
C THR A 262 18.89 -14.79 -10.80
N THR A 263 19.16 -14.90 -9.49
CA THR A 263 19.80 -16.08 -8.88
C THR A 263 18.95 -17.34 -8.98
N VAL A 264 17.64 -17.25 -8.80
CA VAL A 264 16.73 -18.41 -8.95
C VAL A 264 16.59 -18.87 -10.40
N ARG A 265 16.68 -17.94 -11.38
CA ARG A 265 16.71 -18.32 -12.81
C ARG A 265 18.05 -18.94 -13.25
N GLN A 266 19.12 -18.79 -12.47
CA GLN A 266 20.44 -19.33 -12.78
C GLN A 266 20.79 -20.62 -12.02
N SER A 267 19.88 -21.15 -11.21
CA SER A 267 20.07 -22.47 -10.58
C SER A 267 19.98 -23.57 -11.65
N PRO A 268 20.98 -24.47 -11.79
CA PRO A 268 20.95 -25.51 -12.81
C PRO A 268 19.79 -26.47 -12.53
N GLN A 269 19.04 -26.82 -13.58
CA GLN A 269 18.27 -28.06 -13.58
C GLN A 269 19.29 -29.19 -13.38
N SER A 270 19.38 -29.71 -12.15
CA SER A 270 20.13 -30.91 -11.84
C SER A 270 19.51 -32.05 -12.65
N ALA A 271 20.34 -32.64 -13.52
CA ALA A 271 20.03 -33.84 -14.25
C ALA A 271 19.83 -35.00 -13.26
N GLU A 272 18.66 -35.64 -13.34
CA GLU A 272 18.45 -37.10 -13.20
C GLU A 272 17.38 -37.51 -14.22
#